data_AF-A0A7C9CPB5-F1
#
_entry.id   AF-A0A7C9CPB5-F1
#
_cell.length_a   1.000
_cell.length_b   1.000
_cell.length_c   1.000
_cell.angle_alpha   90.00
_cell.angle_beta   90.00
_cell.angle_gamma   90.00
#
_symmetry.space_group_name_H-M   'P 1'
#
loop_
_entity.id
_entity.type
_entity.pdbx_description
1 polymer ?
#
loop_
_entity_poly.entity_id
_entity_poly.type
_entity_poly.pdbx_seq_one_letter_code
_entity_poly.pdbx_strand_id
1 'polypeptide(L)'
;MRRQGVSPDGITFNTLVAGFYKYGREEDAERLLRVFSLSQLVPDHLLPDISVAGLCWAGRLDEALKLLEELLERGLPLTVIAFNSIIAAFSKAGLERRAFDTYKIMVKFGFTPSSSTCSSLLMGLSNKGRLQEAKELLDHMMQKCLPVNKAAFTLLLDGYFQIGDVAGAQSLWYEMQQRGLLPDAVAFSAFIDGLSKAGLVDEARAIFTEMEKRGFVPNNFAYNSLIFGFCNCGRIDEAMKLEKEMRLKGLFPDNCTYSVIINGFCKQGEMESAIDAFVDMHRVGLTPTIGTYNTLINGYCKQFDIPSADALVNKMRVGGWNPDITTYNILMHGLCSCRRINQA
;
A
#
# COMPACT_ATOMS: atom_id res chain seq x y z
N MET A 1 -19.56 21.81 14.67
CA MET A 1 -20.90 21.34 14.23
C MET A 1 -22.01 22.02 15.01
N ARG A 2 -22.30 21.66 16.27
CA ARG A 2 -23.41 22.28 17.05
C ARG A 2 -23.32 23.79 17.26
N ARG A 3 -22.13 24.33 17.55
CA ARG A 3 -21.92 25.80 17.67
C ARG A 3 -22.19 26.57 16.37
N GLN A 4 -22.26 25.87 15.24
CA GLN A 4 -22.60 26.42 13.92
C GLN A 4 -23.96 25.92 13.41
N GLY A 5 -24.80 25.32 14.27
CA GLY A 5 -26.14 24.86 13.92
C GLY A 5 -26.20 23.57 13.08
N VAL A 6 -25.07 22.89 12.83
CA VAL A 6 -25.03 21.65 12.04
C VAL A 6 -25.26 20.44 12.95
N SER A 7 -26.28 19.62 12.65
CA SER A 7 -26.57 18.38 13.36
C SER A 7 -25.66 17.24 12.87
N PRO A 8 -24.94 16.55 13.78
CA PRO A 8 -24.16 15.36 13.42
C PRO A 8 -25.08 14.19 13.01
N ASP A 9 -24.65 13.44 12.00
CA ASP A 9 -25.32 12.23 11.50
C ASP A 9 -24.59 10.95 11.97
N GLY A 10 -25.13 9.77 11.62
CA GLY A 10 -24.51 8.49 11.98
C GLY A 10 -23.09 8.30 11.44
N ILE A 11 -22.77 8.90 10.27
CA ILE A 11 -21.43 8.87 9.67
C ILE A 11 -20.46 9.67 10.54
N THR A 12 -20.88 10.85 11.02
CA THR A 12 -20.10 11.69 11.94
C THR A 12 -19.75 10.92 13.21
N PHE A 13 -20.74 10.23 13.79
CA PHE A 13 -20.54 9.45 15.01
C PHE A 13 -19.65 8.21 14.80
N ASN A 14 -19.84 7.48 13.70
CA ASN A 14 -18.96 6.36 13.35
C ASN A 14 -17.51 6.82 13.13
N THR A 15 -17.31 7.97 12.47
CA THR A 15 -15.99 8.57 12.26
C THR A 15 -15.32 8.98 13.57
N LEU A 16 -16.10 9.53 14.52
CA LEU A 16 -15.62 9.87 15.87
C LEU A 16 -15.18 8.62 16.66
N VAL A 17 -16.04 7.59 16.68
CA VAL A 17 -15.74 6.30 17.35
C VAL A 17 -14.49 5.66 16.73
N ALA A 18 -14.43 5.59 15.40
CA ALA A 18 -13.25 5.10 14.67
C ALA A 18 -11.97 5.87 15.01
N GLY A 19 -12.08 7.20 15.17
CA GLY A 19 -10.97 8.06 15.60
C GLY A 19 -10.45 7.69 16.99
N PHE A 20 -11.33 7.55 17.98
CA PHE A 20 -10.92 7.18 19.34
C PHE A 20 -10.20 5.83 19.38
N TYR A 21 -10.72 4.82 18.69
CA TYR A 21 -10.05 3.52 18.58
C TYR A 21 -8.71 3.59 17.84
N LYS A 22 -8.63 4.36 16.74
CA LYS A 22 -7.37 4.54 15.98
C LYS A 22 -6.25 5.14 16.84
N TYR A 23 -6.58 5.98 17.82
CA TYR A 23 -5.62 6.61 18.72
C TYR A 23 -5.52 5.92 20.09
N GLY A 24 -6.02 4.69 20.23
CA GLY A 24 -5.88 3.88 21.45
C GLY A 24 -6.68 4.39 22.65
N ARG A 25 -7.71 5.21 22.44
CA ARG A 25 -8.59 5.76 23.48
C ARG A 25 -9.88 4.96 23.59
N GLU A 26 -9.75 3.67 23.88
CA GLU A 26 -10.87 2.72 23.86
C GLU A 26 -11.94 3.03 24.92
N GLU A 27 -11.53 3.38 26.14
CA GLU A 27 -12.48 3.74 27.21
C GLU A 27 -13.35 4.95 26.84
N ASP A 28 -12.77 5.93 26.14
CA ASP A 28 -13.50 7.12 25.71
C ASP A 28 -14.46 6.78 24.57
N ALA A 29 -14.09 5.86 23.67
CA ALA A 29 -14.98 5.33 22.64
C ALA A 29 -16.17 4.58 23.25
N GLU A 30 -15.94 3.72 24.25
CA GLU A 30 -17.00 2.98 24.93
C GLU A 30 -17.93 3.89 25.74
N ARG A 31 -17.38 4.92 26.40
CA ARG A 31 -18.19 5.97 27.05
C ARG A 31 -19.05 6.71 26.04
N LEU A 32 -18.49 7.04 24.87
CA LEU A 32 -19.20 7.72 23.79
C LEU A 32 -20.36 6.85 23.25
N LEU A 33 -20.12 5.55 23.05
CA LEU A 33 -21.15 4.58 22.66
C LEU A 33 -22.27 4.47 23.71
N ARG A 34 -21.92 4.40 25.01
CA ARG A 34 -22.92 4.42 26.10
C ARG A 34 -23.73 5.70 26.12
N VAL A 35 -23.09 6.85 25.90
CA VAL A 35 -23.78 8.14 25.80
C VAL A 35 -24.73 8.16 24.62
N PHE A 36 -24.36 7.59 23.47
CA PHE A 36 -25.27 7.47 22.33
C PHE A 36 -26.47 6.57 22.62
N SER A 37 -26.29 5.46 23.33
CA SER A 37 -27.41 4.59 23.71
C SER A 37 -28.37 5.23 24.72
N LEU A 38 -27.87 6.14 25.56
CA LEU A 38 -28.64 6.81 26.61
C LEU A 38 -29.25 8.15 26.18
N SER A 39 -28.80 8.72 25.07
CA SER A 39 -29.24 10.02 24.58
C SER A 39 -29.91 9.87 23.22
N GLN A 40 -31.07 10.50 23.00
CA GLN A 40 -31.75 10.56 21.69
C GLN A 40 -30.97 11.41 20.65
N LEU A 41 -29.64 11.45 20.75
CA LEU A 41 -28.74 12.24 19.91
C LEU A 41 -28.43 11.58 18.57
N VAL A 42 -28.68 10.27 18.45
CA VAL A 42 -28.52 9.48 17.22
C VAL A 42 -29.91 8.95 16.85
N PRO A 43 -30.32 8.99 15.57
CA PRO A 43 -31.53 8.30 15.15
C PRO A 43 -31.46 6.82 15.54
N ASP A 44 -32.52 6.30 16.17
CA ASP A 44 -32.55 4.94 16.75
C ASP A 44 -32.16 3.82 15.75
N HIS A 45 -32.30 4.08 14.45
CA HIS A 45 -31.96 3.14 13.38
C HIS A 45 -30.46 3.05 13.05
N LEU A 46 -29.60 3.97 13.51
CA LEU A 46 -28.14 3.96 13.23
C LEU A 46 -27.31 3.48 14.42
N LEU A 47 -27.91 3.43 15.62
CA LEU A 47 -27.30 2.93 16.85
C LEU A 47 -26.79 1.48 16.76
N PRO A 48 -27.54 0.53 16.14
CA PRO A 48 -27.07 -0.83 15.93
C PRO A 48 -25.80 -0.90 15.06
N ASP A 49 -25.77 -0.14 13.95
CA ASP A 49 -24.62 -0.12 13.04
C ASP A 49 -23.36 0.45 13.72
N ILE A 50 -23.51 1.53 14.49
CA ILE A 50 -22.41 2.17 15.22
C ILE A 50 -21.87 1.25 16.32
N SER A 51 -22.73 0.49 17.00
CA SER A 51 -22.33 -0.46 18.04
C SER A 51 -21.53 -1.62 17.44
N VAL A 52 -21.99 -2.18 16.32
CA VAL A 52 -21.26 -3.21 15.57
C VAL A 52 -19.90 -2.67 15.10
N ALA A 53 -19.87 -1.48 14.50
CA ALA A 53 -18.63 -0.86 14.04
C ALA A 53 -17.65 -0.61 15.19
N GLY A 54 -18.13 -0.15 16.35
CA GLY A 54 -17.33 0.05 17.55
C GLY A 54 -16.62 -1.22 18.01
N LEU A 55 -17.33 -2.35 18.07
CA LEU A 55 -16.73 -3.65 18.39
C LEU A 55 -15.69 -4.10 17.36
N CYS A 56 -15.92 -3.83 16.07
CA CYS A 56 -14.94 -4.09 15.02
C CYS A 56 -13.65 -3.28 15.21
N TRP A 57 -13.77 -2.00 15.58
CA TRP A 57 -12.61 -1.14 15.85
C TRP A 57 -11.86 -1.53 17.11
N ALA A 58 -12.55 -2.08 18.12
CA ALA A 58 -11.96 -2.65 19.33
C ALA A 58 -11.27 -4.02 19.10
N GLY A 59 -11.33 -4.58 17.89
CA GLY A 59 -10.80 -5.91 17.58
C GLY A 59 -11.62 -7.08 18.15
N ARG A 60 -12.78 -6.83 18.76
CA ARG A 60 -13.68 -7.83 19.36
C ARG A 60 -14.62 -8.42 18.31
N LEU A 61 -14.03 -9.07 17.29
CA LEU A 61 -14.75 -9.47 16.08
C LEU A 61 -15.82 -10.55 16.31
N ASP A 62 -15.59 -11.48 17.24
CA ASP A 62 -16.58 -12.52 17.58
C ASP A 62 -17.84 -11.90 18.24
N GLU A 63 -17.64 -10.92 19.12
CA GLU A 63 -18.74 -10.21 19.76
C GLU A 63 -19.49 -9.32 18.78
N ALA A 64 -18.78 -8.70 17.84
CA ALA A 64 -19.40 -7.93 16.76
C ALA A 64 -20.32 -8.80 15.89
N LEU A 65 -19.85 -10.01 15.54
CA LEU A 65 -20.64 -10.95 14.74
C LEU A 65 -21.86 -11.48 15.51
N LYS A 66 -21.68 -11.84 16.78
CA LYS A 66 -22.80 -12.27 17.64
C LYS A 66 -23.84 -11.17 17.80
N LEU A 67 -23.41 -9.93 18.02
CA LEU A 67 -24.30 -8.78 18.10
C LEU A 67 -25.06 -8.59 16.78
N LEU A 68 -24.39 -8.70 15.63
CA LEU A 68 -25.05 -8.62 14.33
C LEU A 68 -26.17 -9.68 14.18
N GLU A 69 -25.90 -10.93 14.55
CA GLU A 69 -26.87 -12.03 14.51
C GLU A 69 -28.07 -11.78 15.44
N GLU A 70 -27.83 -11.37 16.68
CA GLU A 70 -28.89 -11.00 17.64
C GLU A 70 -29.76 -9.83 17.12
N LEU A 71 -29.15 -8.83 16.47
CA LEU A 71 -29.85 -7.70 15.90
C LEU A 71 -30.72 -8.11 14.69
N LEU A 72 -30.24 -9.06 13.88
CA LEU A 72 -30.98 -9.64 12.75
C LEU A 72 -32.20 -10.45 13.23
N GLU A 73 -32.03 -11.29 14.26
CA GLU A 73 -33.13 -12.07 14.85
C GLU A 73 -34.21 -11.19 15.47
N ARG A 74 -33.82 -10.05 16.05
CA ARG A 74 -34.74 -9.07 16.63
C ARG A 74 -35.42 -8.17 15.61
N GLY A 75 -35.07 -8.28 14.32
CA GLY A 75 -35.64 -7.49 13.24
C GLY A 75 -35.34 -5.99 13.35
N LEU A 76 -34.23 -5.61 13.98
CA LEU A 76 -33.83 -4.21 14.10
C LEU A 76 -33.33 -3.67 12.75
N PRO A 77 -33.51 -2.37 12.47
CA PRO A 77 -33.10 -1.77 11.21
C PRO A 77 -31.57 -1.70 11.14
N LEU A 78 -30.96 -2.71 10.53
CA LEU A 78 -29.55 -2.73 10.16
C LEU A 78 -29.36 -2.15 8.76
N THR A 79 -28.21 -1.55 8.51
CA THR A 79 -27.81 -1.14 7.17
C THR A 79 -26.61 -1.95 6.68
N VAL A 80 -26.27 -1.77 5.40
CA VAL A 80 -25.08 -2.36 4.78
C VAL A 80 -23.78 -1.92 5.49
N ILE A 81 -23.81 -0.85 6.29
CA ILE A 81 -22.65 -0.33 7.03
C ILE A 81 -22.17 -1.33 8.10
N ALA A 82 -23.06 -1.93 8.89
CA ALA A 82 -22.68 -2.92 9.90
C ALA A 82 -21.94 -4.11 9.30
N PHE A 83 -22.49 -4.66 8.20
CA PHE A 83 -21.86 -5.76 7.47
C PHE A 83 -20.51 -5.35 6.90
N ASN A 84 -20.40 -4.16 6.31
CA ASN A 84 -19.14 -3.66 5.77
C ASN A 84 -18.07 -3.48 6.84
N SER A 85 -18.44 -2.98 8.03
CA SER A 85 -17.52 -2.84 9.16
C SER A 85 -16.96 -4.19 9.59
N ILE A 86 -17.82 -5.21 9.72
CA ILE A 86 -17.39 -6.58 10.08
C ILE A 86 -16.52 -7.19 8.97
N ILE A 87 -16.95 -7.12 7.72
CA ILE A 87 -16.22 -7.66 6.56
C ILE A 87 -14.84 -7.00 6.44
N ALA A 88 -14.76 -5.67 6.54
CA ALA A 88 -13.50 -4.95 6.50
C ALA A 88 -12.57 -5.34 7.65
N ALA A 89 -13.12 -5.51 8.85
CA ALA A 89 -12.35 -5.90 10.03
C ALA A 89 -11.83 -7.35 9.92
N PHE A 90 -12.66 -8.30 9.46
CA PHE A 90 -12.21 -9.67 9.18
C PHE A 90 -11.17 -9.73 8.06
N SER A 91 -11.36 -8.98 6.98
CA SER A 91 -10.36 -8.90 5.89
C SER A 91 -9.03 -8.33 6.38
N LYS A 92 -9.05 -7.30 7.25
CA LYS A 92 -7.83 -6.73 7.84
C LYS A 92 -7.16 -7.70 8.83
N ALA A 93 -7.94 -8.48 9.57
CA ALA A 93 -7.43 -9.53 10.46
C ALA A 93 -6.95 -10.79 9.69
N GLY A 94 -7.17 -10.85 8.37
CA GLY A 94 -6.82 -12.01 7.56
C GLY A 94 -7.69 -13.25 7.84
N LEU A 95 -8.95 -13.03 8.26
CA LEU A 95 -9.97 -14.06 8.51
C LEU A 95 -11.00 -14.08 7.36
N GLU A 96 -10.54 -14.35 6.15
CA GLU A 96 -11.34 -14.20 4.93
C GLU A 96 -12.56 -15.13 4.89
N ARG A 97 -12.47 -16.35 5.44
CA ARG A 97 -13.61 -17.28 5.52
C ARG A 97 -14.79 -16.64 6.26
N ARG A 98 -14.51 -16.02 7.40
CA ARG A 98 -15.52 -15.33 8.21
C ARG A 98 -16.04 -14.06 7.54
N ALA A 99 -15.18 -13.34 6.82
CA ALA A 99 -15.63 -12.22 5.97
C ALA A 99 -16.64 -12.70 4.90
N PHE A 100 -16.38 -13.84 4.27
CA PHE A 100 -17.28 -14.45 3.30
C PHE A 100 -18.57 -14.99 3.91
N ASP A 101 -18.51 -15.58 5.10
CA ASP A 101 -19.69 -16.03 5.81
C ASP A 101 -20.58 -14.85 6.18
N THR A 102 -19.99 -13.74 6.63
CA THR A 102 -20.69 -12.46 6.87
C THR A 102 -21.34 -11.94 5.58
N TYR A 103 -20.64 -12.01 4.45
CA TYR A 103 -21.20 -11.65 3.14
C TYR A 103 -22.37 -12.57 2.73
N LYS A 104 -22.29 -13.89 2.98
CA LYS A 104 -23.40 -14.82 2.72
C LYS A 104 -24.62 -14.49 3.59
N ILE A 105 -24.41 -14.15 4.86
CA ILE A 105 -25.48 -13.69 5.76
C ILE A 105 -26.11 -12.41 5.19
N MET A 106 -25.31 -11.43 4.80
CA MET A 106 -25.78 -10.18 4.19
C MET A 106 -26.72 -10.45 3.00
N VAL A 107 -26.30 -11.30 2.05
CA VAL A 107 -27.11 -11.65 0.88
C VAL A 107 -28.36 -12.45 1.26
N LYS A 108 -28.26 -13.37 2.23
CA LYS A 108 -29.39 -14.19 2.71
C LYS A 108 -30.52 -13.34 3.30
N PHE A 109 -30.17 -12.26 4.01
CA PHE A 109 -31.15 -11.31 4.57
C PHE A 109 -31.60 -10.24 3.57
N GLY A 110 -31.21 -10.35 2.28
CA GLY A 110 -31.70 -9.48 1.21
C GLY A 110 -30.96 -8.15 1.08
N PHE A 111 -29.84 -7.96 1.78
CA PHE A 111 -29.03 -6.74 1.63
C PHE A 111 -28.19 -6.81 0.35
N THR A 112 -28.19 -5.72 -0.41
CA THR A 112 -27.40 -5.58 -1.63
C THR A 112 -25.96 -5.18 -1.29
N PRO A 113 -24.93 -5.97 -1.68
CA PRO A 113 -23.53 -5.61 -1.48
C PRO A 113 -23.21 -4.23 -2.06
N SER A 114 -22.50 -3.41 -1.29
CA SER A 114 -22.00 -2.12 -1.78
C SER A 114 -20.58 -2.25 -2.32
N SER A 115 -20.11 -1.22 -3.02
CA SER A 115 -18.74 -1.18 -3.55
C SER A 115 -17.68 -1.40 -2.48
N SER A 116 -17.90 -0.86 -1.26
CA SER A 116 -17.03 -1.09 -0.11
C SER A 116 -17.03 -2.55 0.36
N THR A 117 -18.17 -3.25 0.35
CA THR A 117 -18.24 -4.70 0.63
C THR A 117 -17.30 -5.46 -0.31
N CYS A 118 -17.42 -5.17 -1.60
CA CYS A 118 -16.63 -5.79 -2.65
C CYS A 118 -15.13 -5.53 -2.48
N SER A 119 -14.73 -4.25 -2.31
CA SER A 119 -13.33 -3.89 -2.11
C SER A 119 -12.73 -4.53 -0.86
N SER A 120 -13.48 -4.61 0.25
CA SER A 120 -12.99 -5.24 1.48
C SER A 120 -12.79 -6.76 1.35
N LEU A 121 -13.69 -7.47 0.68
CA LEU A 121 -13.52 -8.91 0.41
C LEU A 121 -12.32 -9.17 -0.50
N LEU A 122 -12.20 -8.40 -1.59
CA LEU A 122 -11.08 -8.51 -2.51
C LEU A 122 -9.74 -8.21 -1.81
N MET A 123 -9.70 -7.20 -0.94
CA MET A 123 -8.52 -6.87 -0.13
C MET A 123 -8.08 -8.05 0.75
N GLY A 124 -9.03 -8.71 1.43
CA GLY A 124 -8.74 -9.86 2.27
C GLY A 124 -8.15 -11.03 1.46
N LEU A 125 -8.71 -11.32 0.28
CA LEU A 125 -8.23 -12.40 -0.58
C LEU A 125 -6.86 -12.08 -1.23
N SER A 126 -6.67 -10.84 -1.68
CA SER A 126 -5.43 -10.37 -2.32
C SER A 126 -4.26 -10.45 -1.35
N ASN A 127 -4.41 -9.96 -0.11
CA ASN A 127 -3.38 -10.02 0.93
C ASN A 127 -2.97 -11.46 1.32
N LYS A 128 -3.81 -12.47 1.04
CA LYS A 128 -3.52 -13.89 1.30
C LYS A 128 -3.03 -14.64 0.05
N GLY A 129 -2.88 -13.95 -1.09
CA GLY A 129 -2.46 -14.54 -2.36
C GLY A 129 -3.51 -15.44 -3.03
N ARG A 130 -4.77 -15.43 -2.58
CA ARG A 130 -5.88 -16.24 -3.15
C ARG A 130 -6.52 -15.53 -4.34
N LEU A 131 -5.71 -15.17 -5.34
CA LEU A 131 -6.13 -14.29 -6.42
C LEU A 131 -7.14 -14.90 -7.39
N GLN A 132 -7.11 -16.22 -7.57
CA GLN A 132 -8.09 -16.93 -8.40
C GLN A 132 -9.52 -16.73 -7.86
N GLU A 133 -9.70 -16.93 -6.56
CA GLU A 133 -10.99 -16.71 -5.89
C GLU A 133 -11.37 -15.22 -5.90
N ALA A 134 -10.39 -14.33 -5.81
CA ALA A 134 -10.64 -12.89 -5.87
C ALA A 134 -11.11 -12.47 -7.28
N LYS A 135 -10.55 -13.06 -8.33
CA LYS A 135 -10.98 -12.86 -9.71
C LYS A 135 -12.38 -13.43 -9.96
N GLU A 136 -12.65 -14.66 -9.51
CA GLU A 136 -13.99 -15.26 -9.59
C GLU A 136 -15.03 -14.43 -8.84
N LEU A 137 -14.67 -13.87 -7.69
CA LEU A 137 -15.53 -12.96 -6.94
C LEU A 137 -15.80 -11.68 -7.73
N LEU A 138 -14.76 -11.08 -8.33
CA LEU A 138 -14.89 -9.89 -9.17
C LEU A 138 -15.81 -10.17 -10.37
N ASP A 139 -15.63 -11.31 -11.05
CA ASP A 139 -16.46 -11.72 -12.18
C ASP A 139 -17.93 -11.93 -11.78
N HIS A 140 -18.17 -12.64 -10.67
CA HIS A 140 -19.52 -12.82 -10.14
C HIS A 140 -20.16 -11.48 -9.73
N MET A 141 -19.38 -10.55 -9.15
CA MET A 141 -19.86 -9.21 -8.82
C MET A 141 -20.25 -8.42 -10.06
N MET A 142 -19.43 -8.48 -11.12
CA MET A 142 -19.71 -7.83 -12.39
C MET A 142 -20.93 -8.43 -13.10
N GLN A 143 -21.09 -9.77 -13.09
CA GLN A 143 -22.27 -10.44 -13.65
C GLN A 143 -23.58 -9.99 -12.98
N LYS A 144 -23.54 -9.73 -11.66
CA LYS A 144 -24.69 -9.23 -10.90
C LYS A 144 -24.91 -7.72 -11.00
N CYS A 145 -24.19 -7.04 -11.89
CA CYS A 145 -24.25 -5.57 -12.06
C CYS A 145 -23.99 -4.81 -10.74
N LEU A 146 -23.20 -5.39 -9.83
CA LEU A 146 -22.81 -4.70 -8.59
C LEU A 146 -21.81 -3.58 -8.93
N PRO A 147 -21.81 -2.48 -8.16
CA PRO A 147 -20.90 -1.36 -8.39
C PRO A 147 -19.46 -1.73 -8.01
N VAL A 148 -18.74 -2.36 -8.94
CA VAL A 148 -17.30 -2.60 -8.82
C VAL A 148 -16.56 -1.31 -9.13
N ASN A 149 -15.78 -0.82 -8.17
CA ASN A 149 -14.99 0.40 -8.34
C ASN A 149 -13.64 0.10 -9.01
N LYS A 150 -12.98 1.15 -9.51
CA LYS A 150 -11.62 1.07 -10.05
C LYS A 150 -10.61 0.55 -9.02
N ALA A 151 -10.83 0.87 -7.75
CA ALA A 151 -9.99 0.43 -6.63
C ALA A 151 -9.92 -1.10 -6.49
N ALA A 152 -10.99 -1.82 -6.80
CA ALA A 152 -11.01 -3.28 -6.81
C ALA A 152 -10.03 -3.86 -7.82
N PHE A 153 -9.97 -3.28 -9.03
CA PHE A 153 -9.01 -3.69 -10.05
C PHE A 153 -7.58 -3.33 -9.65
N THR A 154 -7.34 -2.12 -9.14
CA THR A 154 -6.01 -1.71 -8.65
C THR A 154 -5.49 -2.65 -7.56
N LEU A 155 -6.36 -3.07 -6.64
CA LEU A 155 -6.01 -3.97 -5.56
C LEU A 155 -5.70 -5.40 -6.04
N LEU A 156 -6.41 -5.87 -7.06
CA LEU A 156 -6.11 -7.16 -7.67
C LEU A 156 -4.82 -7.10 -8.49
N LEU A 157 -4.58 -6.00 -9.23
CA LEU A 157 -3.32 -5.77 -9.94
C LEU A 157 -2.13 -5.82 -8.97
N ASP A 158 -2.20 -5.08 -7.86
CA ASP A 158 -1.17 -5.12 -6.82
C ASP A 158 -0.96 -6.55 -6.28
N GLY A 159 -2.06 -7.25 -5.99
CA GLY A 159 -2.03 -8.67 -5.59
C GLY A 159 -1.30 -9.57 -6.59
N TYR A 160 -1.65 -9.47 -7.88
CA TYR A 160 -1.03 -10.27 -8.95
C TYR A 160 0.48 -10.03 -9.04
N PHE A 161 0.93 -8.77 -8.91
CA PHE A 161 2.35 -8.47 -8.88
C PHE A 161 3.05 -8.95 -7.60
N GLN A 162 2.38 -8.90 -6.44
CA GLN A 162 2.96 -9.41 -5.18
C GLN A 162 3.24 -10.92 -5.23
N ILE A 163 2.40 -11.70 -5.92
CA ILE A 163 2.64 -13.14 -6.11
C ILE A 163 3.53 -13.46 -7.32
N GLY A 164 3.91 -12.45 -8.11
CA GLY A 164 4.72 -12.61 -9.33
C GLY A 164 3.96 -13.11 -10.56
N ASP A 165 2.62 -13.15 -10.53
CA ASP A 165 1.81 -13.54 -11.68
C ASP A 165 1.53 -12.34 -12.60
N VAL A 166 2.52 -12.04 -13.43
CA VAL A 166 2.50 -10.91 -14.35
C VAL A 166 1.48 -11.11 -15.48
N ALA A 167 1.27 -12.36 -15.93
CA ALA A 167 0.32 -12.68 -16.98
C ALA A 167 -1.13 -12.43 -16.52
N GLY A 168 -1.44 -12.83 -15.28
CA GLY A 168 -2.71 -12.50 -14.63
C GLY A 168 -2.95 -10.99 -14.53
N ALA A 169 -1.93 -10.23 -14.10
CA ALA A 169 -2.01 -8.77 -14.02
C ALA A 169 -2.29 -8.11 -15.39
N GLN A 170 -1.56 -8.52 -16.44
CA GLN A 170 -1.77 -8.01 -17.79
C GLN A 170 -3.17 -8.34 -18.32
N SER A 171 -3.62 -9.58 -18.14
CA SER A 171 -4.97 -10.00 -18.52
C SER A 171 -6.04 -9.13 -17.85
N LEU A 172 -5.89 -8.89 -16.54
CA LEU A 172 -6.81 -8.05 -15.77
C LEU A 172 -6.78 -6.58 -16.25
N TRP A 173 -5.62 -6.04 -16.60
CA TRP A 173 -5.48 -4.70 -17.14
C TRP A 173 -6.22 -4.53 -18.47
N TYR A 174 -6.04 -5.46 -19.41
CA TYR A 174 -6.75 -5.42 -20.70
C TYR A 174 -8.26 -5.60 -20.52
N GLU A 175 -8.66 -6.50 -19.63
CA GLU A 175 -10.07 -6.73 -19.30
C GLU A 175 -10.74 -5.46 -18.73
N MET A 176 -10.06 -4.75 -17.83
CA MET A 176 -10.52 -3.46 -17.31
C MET A 176 -10.78 -2.45 -18.45
N GLN A 177 -9.87 -2.37 -19.42
CA GLN A 177 -10.01 -1.47 -20.57
C GLN A 177 -11.14 -1.89 -21.52
N GLN A 178 -11.24 -3.18 -21.87
CA GLN A 178 -12.28 -3.70 -22.77
C GLN A 178 -13.69 -3.49 -22.21
N ARG A 179 -13.85 -3.55 -20.89
CA ARG A 179 -15.12 -3.32 -20.20
C ARG A 179 -15.47 -1.82 -20.05
N GLY A 180 -14.66 -0.92 -20.61
CA GLY A 180 -14.89 0.54 -20.55
C GLY A 180 -14.58 1.15 -19.19
N LEU A 181 -13.94 0.41 -18.27
CA LEU A 181 -13.51 0.95 -16.98
C LEU A 181 -12.19 1.71 -17.20
N LEU A 182 -12.27 3.02 -17.39
CA LEU A 182 -11.08 3.85 -17.61
C LEU A 182 -10.15 3.82 -16.38
N PRO A 183 -8.91 3.31 -16.51
CA PRO A 183 -7.93 3.35 -15.43
C PRO A 183 -7.67 4.79 -14.99
N ASP A 184 -7.57 5.01 -13.69
CA ASP A 184 -7.15 6.29 -13.12
C ASP A 184 -5.62 6.31 -12.91
N ALA A 185 -5.10 7.46 -12.49
CA ALA A 185 -3.67 7.64 -12.25
C ALA A 185 -3.09 6.66 -11.21
N VAL A 186 -3.91 6.16 -10.27
CA VAL A 186 -3.49 5.20 -9.26
C VAL A 186 -3.33 3.82 -9.88
N ALA A 187 -4.29 3.39 -10.71
CA ALA A 187 -4.20 2.14 -11.46
C ALA A 187 -2.99 2.13 -12.42
N PHE A 188 -2.75 3.24 -13.15
CA PHE A 188 -1.56 3.37 -14.00
C PHE A 188 -0.27 3.24 -13.19
N SER A 189 -0.15 4.00 -12.10
CA SER A 189 1.01 3.96 -11.21
C SER A 189 1.29 2.55 -10.66
N ALA A 190 0.24 1.84 -10.21
CA ALA A 190 0.36 0.48 -9.70
C ALA A 190 0.81 -0.52 -10.79
N PHE A 191 0.27 -0.41 -12.00
CA PHE A 191 0.64 -1.29 -13.11
C PHE A 191 2.08 -1.04 -13.59
N ILE A 192 2.51 0.23 -13.65
CA ILE A 192 3.89 0.62 -13.97
C ILE A 192 4.87 0.07 -12.92
N ASP A 193 4.53 0.21 -11.62
CA ASP A 193 5.35 -0.29 -10.51
C ASP A 193 5.50 -1.81 -10.56
N GLY A 194 4.39 -2.53 -10.75
CA GLY A 194 4.37 -3.97 -10.88
C GLY A 194 5.22 -4.49 -12.04
N LEU A 195 5.04 -3.94 -13.25
CA LEU A 195 5.83 -4.30 -14.43
C LEU A 195 7.32 -3.99 -14.25
N SER A 196 7.64 -2.85 -13.63
CA SER A 196 9.02 -2.45 -13.34
C SER A 196 9.72 -3.41 -12.37
N LYS A 197 9.01 -3.85 -11.32
CA LYS A 197 9.50 -4.85 -10.36
C LYS A 197 9.64 -6.24 -10.98
N ALA A 198 8.77 -6.59 -11.93
CA ALA A 198 8.86 -7.82 -12.70
C ALA A 198 9.97 -7.82 -13.78
N GLY A 199 10.64 -6.69 -14.00
CA GLY A 199 11.69 -6.55 -15.01
C GLY A 199 11.17 -6.32 -16.43
N LEU A 200 9.86 -6.18 -16.64
CA LEU A 200 9.24 -5.84 -17.94
C LEU A 200 9.26 -4.32 -18.18
N VAL A 201 10.47 -3.74 -18.16
CA VAL A 201 10.66 -2.29 -18.12
C VAL A 201 10.24 -1.56 -19.40
N ASP A 202 10.33 -2.21 -20.56
CA ASP A 202 9.88 -1.62 -21.83
C ASP A 202 8.35 -1.54 -21.90
N GLU A 203 7.65 -2.54 -21.37
CA GLU A 203 6.19 -2.50 -21.22
C GLU A 203 5.78 -1.44 -20.19
N ALA A 204 6.47 -1.37 -19.05
CA ALA A 204 6.24 -0.34 -18.05
C ALA A 204 6.40 1.07 -18.66
N ARG A 205 7.42 1.28 -19.49
CA ARG A 205 7.62 2.54 -20.23
C ARG A 205 6.49 2.83 -21.22
N ALA A 206 5.99 1.82 -21.92
CA ALA A 206 4.86 1.97 -22.83
C ALA A 206 3.59 2.41 -22.08
N ILE A 207 3.31 1.80 -20.92
CA ILE A 207 2.18 2.17 -20.05
C ILE A 207 2.36 3.59 -19.49
N PHE A 208 3.57 3.96 -19.09
CA PHE A 208 3.87 5.33 -18.64
C PHE A 208 3.60 6.35 -19.75
N THR A 209 4.04 6.07 -20.97
CA THR A 209 3.79 6.96 -22.12
C THR A 209 2.29 7.06 -22.43
N GLU A 210 1.55 5.96 -22.29
CA GLU A 210 0.09 5.94 -22.44
C GLU A 210 -0.61 6.77 -21.35
N MET A 211 -0.14 6.71 -20.10
CA MET A 211 -0.63 7.55 -19.00
C MET A 211 -0.56 9.04 -19.39
N GLU A 212 0.58 9.47 -19.95
CA GLU A 212 0.77 10.86 -20.40
C GLU A 212 -0.11 11.23 -21.59
N LYS A 213 -0.23 10.36 -22.59
CA LYS A 213 -1.10 10.57 -23.76
C LYS A 213 -2.57 10.76 -23.39
N ARG A 214 -3.01 10.12 -22.30
CA ARG A 214 -4.36 10.29 -21.74
C ARG A 214 -4.52 11.56 -20.90
N GLY A 215 -3.48 12.38 -20.79
CA GLY A 215 -3.50 13.65 -20.06
C GLY A 215 -3.30 13.51 -18.56
N PHE A 216 -2.91 12.33 -18.06
CA PHE A 216 -2.50 12.20 -16.66
C PHE A 216 -1.10 12.76 -16.48
N VAL A 217 -0.88 13.45 -15.35
CA VAL A 217 0.45 13.93 -14.95
C VAL A 217 1.09 12.85 -14.08
N PRO A 218 2.18 12.19 -14.52
CA PRO A 218 2.90 11.23 -13.69
C PRO A 218 3.45 11.92 -12.44
N ASN A 219 3.38 11.23 -11.30
CA ASN A 219 3.93 11.72 -10.03
C ASN A 219 5.33 11.12 -9.76
N ASN A 220 5.97 11.54 -8.66
CA ASN A 220 7.25 10.99 -8.22
C ASN A 220 7.25 9.45 -8.13
N PHE A 221 6.12 8.86 -7.69
CA PHE A 221 6.02 7.41 -7.56
C PHE A 221 6.16 6.71 -8.92
N ALA A 222 5.40 7.11 -9.94
CA ALA A 222 5.47 6.51 -11.28
C ALA A 222 6.87 6.65 -11.91
N TYR A 223 7.52 7.80 -11.74
CA TYR A 223 8.91 8.01 -12.17
C TYR A 223 9.88 7.09 -11.44
N ASN A 224 9.81 7.05 -10.10
CA ASN A 224 10.67 6.23 -9.26
C ASN A 224 10.52 4.73 -9.58
N SER A 225 9.30 4.26 -9.86
CA SER A 225 9.05 2.90 -10.29
C SER A 225 9.77 2.54 -11.58
N LEU A 226 9.69 3.39 -12.61
CA LEU A 226 10.42 3.16 -13.87
C LEU A 226 11.94 3.24 -13.69
N ILE A 227 12.43 4.27 -12.98
CA ILE A 227 13.85 4.43 -12.68
C ILE A 227 14.37 3.16 -11.98
N PHE A 228 13.62 2.64 -11.00
CA PHE A 228 13.93 1.39 -10.32
C PHE A 228 13.99 0.19 -11.25
N GLY A 229 12.99 0.04 -12.13
CA GLY A 229 12.98 -0.99 -13.15
C GLY A 229 14.24 -0.94 -14.03
N PHE A 230 14.51 0.21 -14.64
CA PHE A 230 15.67 0.39 -15.53
C PHE A 230 17.00 0.15 -14.81
N CYS A 231 17.17 0.64 -13.57
CA CYS A 231 18.35 0.36 -12.75
C CYS A 231 18.55 -1.15 -12.53
N ASN A 232 17.48 -1.89 -12.22
CA ASN A 232 17.55 -3.33 -11.96
C ASN A 232 17.80 -4.16 -13.22
N CYS A 233 17.35 -3.69 -14.37
CA CYS A 233 17.64 -4.31 -15.67
C CYS A 233 19.01 -3.92 -16.25
N GLY A 234 19.85 -3.19 -15.51
CA GLY A 234 21.18 -2.80 -15.97
C GLY A 234 21.19 -1.64 -16.97
N ARG A 235 20.07 -0.93 -17.15
CA ARG A 235 19.91 0.17 -18.14
C ARG A 235 19.97 1.53 -17.46
N ILE A 236 21.09 1.86 -16.80
CA ILE A 236 21.21 3.07 -15.97
C ILE A 236 21.07 4.37 -16.78
N ASP A 237 21.53 4.38 -18.03
CA ASP A 237 21.43 5.56 -18.89
C ASP A 237 19.97 5.99 -19.11
N GLU A 238 19.07 5.02 -19.27
CA GLU A 238 17.63 5.27 -19.42
C GLU A 238 16.99 5.75 -18.11
N ALA A 239 17.45 5.21 -16.97
CA ALA A 239 17.07 5.69 -15.64
C ALA A 239 17.50 7.15 -15.42
N MET A 240 18.72 7.53 -15.83
CA MET A 240 19.20 8.91 -15.72
C MET A 240 18.49 9.86 -16.69
N LYS A 241 18.07 9.40 -17.87
CA LYS A 241 17.21 10.20 -18.78
C LYS A 241 15.85 10.48 -18.13
N LEU A 242 15.25 9.49 -17.47
CA LEU A 242 13.99 9.67 -16.73
C LEU A 242 14.12 10.67 -15.59
N GLU A 243 15.21 10.62 -14.84
CA GLU A 243 15.45 11.56 -13.74
C GLU A 243 15.59 13.00 -14.26
N LYS A 244 16.28 13.20 -15.38
CA LYS A 244 16.36 14.50 -16.05
C LYS A 244 14.99 14.97 -16.55
N GLU A 245 14.22 14.07 -17.15
CA GLU A 245 12.86 14.35 -17.63
C GLU A 245 11.93 14.76 -16.48
N MET A 246 12.01 14.07 -15.33
CA MET A 246 11.29 14.38 -14.10
C MET A 246 11.58 15.83 -13.66
N ARG A 247 12.86 16.22 -13.61
CA ARG A 247 13.27 17.60 -13.28
C ARG A 247 12.75 18.63 -14.26
N LEU A 248 12.83 18.35 -15.56
CA LEU A 248 12.34 19.25 -16.62
C LEU A 248 10.84 19.50 -16.53
N LYS A 249 10.07 18.54 -16.01
CA LYS A 249 8.63 18.67 -15.74
C LYS A 249 8.31 19.31 -14.38
N GLY A 250 9.31 19.80 -13.67
CA GLY A 250 9.14 20.48 -12.38
C GLY A 250 8.94 19.55 -11.19
N LEU A 251 9.17 18.24 -11.35
CA LEU A 251 9.20 17.28 -10.25
C LEU A 251 10.63 17.20 -9.69
N PHE A 252 10.75 17.27 -8.37
CA PHE A 252 12.04 17.19 -7.71
C PHE A 252 12.31 15.76 -7.26
N PRO A 253 13.48 15.17 -7.61
CA PRO A 253 13.93 13.90 -7.06
C PRO A 253 13.92 13.92 -5.54
N ASP A 254 13.43 12.83 -4.94
CA ASP A 254 13.34 12.66 -3.50
C ASP A 254 14.34 11.62 -2.98
N ASN A 255 14.29 11.34 -1.68
CA ASN A 255 15.15 10.33 -1.05
C ASN A 255 15.01 8.95 -1.72
N CYS A 256 13.81 8.60 -2.19
CA CYS A 256 13.59 7.34 -2.89
C CYS A 256 14.25 7.35 -4.26
N THR A 257 14.13 8.44 -5.03
CA THR A 257 14.79 8.59 -6.34
C THR A 257 16.29 8.38 -6.24
N TYR A 258 16.97 9.10 -5.33
CA TYR A 258 18.42 8.98 -5.16
C TYR A 258 18.82 7.60 -4.62
N SER A 259 18.06 7.04 -3.68
CA SER A 259 18.34 5.69 -3.16
C SER A 259 18.33 4.63 -4.27
N VAL A 260 17.36 4.73 -5.19
CA VAL A 260 17.25 3.82 -6.34
C VAL A 260 18.42 4.01 -7.32
N ILE A 261 18.78 5.25 -7.64
CA ILE A 261 19.88 5.56 -8.57
C ILE A 261 21.23 5.12 -8.01
N ILE A 262 21.51 5.46 -6.74
CA ILE A 262 22.74 5.04 -6.04
C ILE A 262 22.86 3.52 -6.04
N ASN A 263 21.78 2.81 -5.68
CA ASN A 263 21.75 1.35 -5.71
C ASN A 263 21.96 0.79 -7.14
N GLY A 264 21.40 1.45 -8.16
CA GLY A 264 21.61 1.12 -9.57
C GLY A 264 23.08 1.18 -9.97
N PHE A 265 23.76 2.29 -9.68
CA PHE A 265 25.20 2.44 -9.93
C PHE A 265 26.04 1.42 -9.16
N CYS A 266 25.75 1.20 -7.87
CA CYS A 266 26.44 0.17 -7.07
C CYS A 266 26.33 -1.24 -7.68
N LYS A 267 25.16 -1.60 -8.22
CA LYS A 267 24.94 -2.91 -8.87
C LYS A 267 25.72 -3.07 -10.16
N GLN A 268 25.98 -1.98 -10.88
CA GLN A 268 26.69 -1.99 -12.17
C GLN A 268 28.21 -1.87 -12.02
N GLY A 269 28.71 -1.65 -10.81
CA GLY A 269 30.14 -1.50 -10.58
C GLY A 269 30.59 -0.03 -10.51
N GLU A 270 29.73 0.92 -10.83
CA GLU A 270 30.09 2.33 -11.02
C GLU A 270 30.07 3.11 -9.69
N MET A 271 31.00 2.84 -8.78
CA MET A 271 31.00 3.49 -7.45
C MET A 271 31.26 4.99 -7.51
N GLU A 272 32.04 5.48 -8.48
CA GLU A 272 32.28 6.92 -8.65
C GLU A 272 30.95 7.65 -8.92
N SER A 273 30.18 7.18 -9.90
CA SER A 273 28.83 7.68 -10.19
C SER A 273 27.88 7.55 -9.00
N ALA A 274 27.97 6.47 -8.22
CA ALA A 274 27.17 6.29 -7.01
C ALA A 274 27.49 7.35 -5.94
N ILE A 275 28.76 7.68 -5.76
CA ILE A 275 29.21 8.73 -4.83
C ILE A 275 28.82 10.12 -5.34
N ASP A 276 28.91 10.38 -6.64
CA ASP A 276 28.46 11.64 -7.23
C ASP A 276 26.96 11.86 -6.99
N ALA A 277 26.14 10.83 -7.19
CA ALA A 277 24.71 10.87 -6.87
C ALA A 277 24.46 11.09 -5.36
N PHE A 278 25.27 10.49 -4.48
CA PHE A 278 25.20 10.72 -3.03
C PHE A 278 25.57 12.15 -2.63
N VAL A 279 26.58 12.75 -3.28
CA VAL A 279 26.97 14.15 -3.05
C VAL A 279 25.90 15.10 -3.59
N ASP A 280 25.33 14.80 -4.76
CA ASP A 280 24.24 15.60 -5.34
C ASP A 280 22.99 15.60 -4.44
N MET A 281 22.65 14.44 -3.85
CA MET A 281 21.60 14.33 -2.83
C MET A 281 21.79 15.36 -1.70
N HIS A 282 23.00 15.52 -1.17
CA HIS A 282 23.30 16.56 -0.18
C HIS A 282 23.15 17.98 -0.74
N ARG A 283 23.60 18.22 -1.97
CA ARG A 283 23.56 19.56 -2.60
C ARG A 283 22.14 20.06 -2.81
N VAL A 284 21.20 19.16 -3.11
CA VAL A 284 19.78 19.50 -3.26
C VAL A 284 19.04 19.60 -1.91
N GLY A 285 19.76 19.47 -0.79
CA GLY A 285 19.21 19.62 0.57
C GLY A 285 18.53 18.36 1.11
N LEU A 286 18.73 17.20 0.48
CA LEU A 286 18.23 15.93 1.00
C LEU A 286 19.22 15.32 1.99
N THR A 287 18.68 14.75 3.06
CA THR A 287 19.47 14.08 4.10
C THR A 287 19.51 12.57 3.82
N PRO A 288 20.69 11.99 3.54
CA PRO A 288 20.85 10.55 3.41
C PRO A 288 20.38 9.82 4.65
N THR A 289 19.75 8.69 4.42
CA THR A 289 19.27 7.82 5.49
C THR A 289 20.29 6.74 5.80
N ILE A 290 20.11 6.02 6.91
CA ILE A 290 20.86 4.79 7.20
C ILE A 290 20.82 3.82 6.01
N GLY A 291 19.66 3.69 5.37
CA GLY A 291 19.48 2.90 4.15
C GLY A 291 20.41 3.34 3.01
N THR A 292 20.54 4.64 2.78
CA THR A 292 21.44 5.19 1.74
C THR A 292 22.91 4.83 1.99
N TYR A 293 23.38 4.96 3.23
CA TYR A 293 24.74 4.53 3.61
C TYR A 293 24.92 3.03 3.45
N ASN A 294 23.96 2.23 3.93
CA ASN A 294 23.98 0.77 3.81
C ASN A 294 24.06 0.33 2.34
N THR A 295 23.36 1.01 1.42
CA THR A 295 23.45 0.74 -0.02
C THR A 295 24.87 0.94 -0.55
N LEU A 296 25.52 2.06 -0.24
CA LEU A 296 26.88 2.35 -0.70
C LEU A 296 27.93 1.41 -0.08
N ILE A 297 27.82 1.14 1.23
CA ILE A 297 28.69 0.20 1.95
C ILE A 297 28.59 -1.18 1.30
N ASN A 298 27.36 -1.65 1.03
CA ASN A 298 27.14 -2.92 0.33
C ASN A 298 27.74 -2.92 -1.09
N GLY A 299 27.66 -1.79 -1.80
CA GLY A 299 28.30 -1.60 -3.11
C GLY A 299 29.81 -1.84 -3.03
N TYR A 300 30.51 -1.15 -2.14
CA TYR A 300 31.95 -1.34 -1.93
C TYR A 300 32.31 -2.74 -1.47
N CYS A 301 31.54 -3.34 -0.55
CA CYS A 301 31.75 -4.72 -0.11
C CYS A 301 31.64 -5.72 -1.27
N LYS A 302 30.69 -5.53 -2.20
CA LYS A 302 30.55 -6.38 -3.40
C LYS A 302 31.70 -6.22 -4.40
N GLN A 303 32.37 -5.08 -4.37
CA GLN A 303 33.59 -4.82 -5.16
C GLN A 303 34.86 -5.21 -4.43
N PHE A 304 34.75 -5.87 -3.27
CA PHE A 304 35.86 -6.28 -2.41
C PHE A 304 36.70 -5.11 -1.87
N ASP A 305 36.17 -3.89 -1.89
CA ASP A 305 36.82 -2.67 -1.35
C ASP A 305 36.32 -2.38 0.08
N ILE A 306 36.78 -3.22 1.01
CA ILE A 306 36.46 -3.08 2.44
C ILE A 306 36.95 -1.74 3.04
N PRO A 307 38.16 -1.23 2.72
CA PRO A 307 38.62 0.06 3.25
C PRO A 307 37.66 1.23 2.96
N SER A 308 37.14 1.32 1.73
CA SER A 308 36.16 2.36 1.38
C SER A 308 34.82 2.16 2.08
N ALA A 309 34.40 0.90 2.28
CA ALA A 309 33.21 0.56 3.06
C ALA A 309 33.34 1.02 4.53
N ASP A 310 34.48 0.76 5.18
CA ASP A 310 34.77 1.21 6.55
C ASP A 310 34.84 2.76 6.65
N ALA A 311 35.40 3.41 5.64
CA ALA A 311 35.42 4.88 5.57
C ALA A 311 34.01 5.48 5.55
N LEU A 312 33.07 4.85 4.83
CA LEU A 312 31.67 5.25 4.82
C LEU A 312 30.97 5.02 6.17
N VAL A 313 31.28 3.94 6.88
CA VAL A 313 30.76 3.69 8.24
C VAL A 313 31.23 4.78 9.20
N ASN A 314 32.49 5.19 9.10
CA ASN A 314 33.01 6.30 9.90
C ASN A 314 32.33 7.63 9.54
N LYS A 315 32.12 7.90 8.24
CA LYS A 315 31.38 9.08 7.79
C LYS A 315 29.93 9.10 8.30
N MET A 316 29.26 7.94 8.30
CA MET A 316 27.92 7.76 8.86
C MET A 316 27.89 8.15 10.35
N ARG A 317 28.84 7.66 11.16
CA ARG A 317 28.97 8.00 12.58
C ARG A 317 29.22 9.48 12.82
N VAL A 318 30.17 10.07 12.09
CA VAL A 318 30.50 11.51 12.18
C VAL A 318 29.30 12.37 11.78
N GLY A 319 28.50 11.92 10.82
CA GLY A 319 27.24 12.56 10.41
C GLY A 319 26.08 12.40 11.40
N GLY A 320 26.30 11.79 12.57
CA GLY A 320 25.27 11.61 13.60
C GLY A 320 24.37 10.39 13.40
N TRP A 321 24.67 9.51 12.45
CA TRP A 321 23.92 8.29 12.19
C TRP A 321 24.61 7.10 12.86
N ASN A 322 23.86 6.36 13.68
CA ASN A 322 24.38 5.13 14.30
C ASN A 322 24.20 3.95 13.34
N PRO A 323 25.27 3.20 13.01
CA PRO A 323 25.17 1.94 12.29
C PRO A 323 24.16 0.99 12.93
N ASP A 324 23.29 0.40 12.11
CA ASP A 324 22.27 -0.53 12.56
C ASP A 324 22.69 -1.99 12.32
N ILE A 325 21.83 -2.93 12.71
CA ILE A 325 22.06 -4.37 12.52
C ILE A 325 22.30 -4.67 11.03
N THR A 326 21.59 -3.99 10.13
CA THR A 326 21.75 -4.15 8.69
C THR A 326 23.12 -3.69 8.22
N THR A 327 23.66 -2.57 8.73
CA THR A 327 25.03 -2.11 8.43
C THR A 327 26.06 -3.18 8.77
N TYR A 328 26.01 -3.73 9.98
CA TYR A 328 26.97 -4.75 10.41
C TYR A 328 26.81 -6.06 9.63
N ASN A 329 25.59 -6.49 9.33
CA ASN A 329 25.36 -7.67 8.50
C ASN A 329 25.98 -7.53 7.11
N ILE A 330 25.88 -6.34 6.49
CA ILE A 330 26.50 -6.04 5.20
C ILE A 330 28.04 -6.15 5.29
N LEU A 331 28.64 -5.54 6.31
CA LEU A 331 30.09 -5.58 6.52
C LEU A 331 30.60 -7.00 6.78
N MET A 332 29.94 -7.75 7.66
CA MET A 332 30.26 -9.15 7.95
C MET A 332 30.20 -9.99 6.68
N HIS A 333 29.14 -9.84 5.88
CA HIS A 333 29.02 -10.52 4.59
C HIS A 333 30.17 -10.14 3.63
N GLY A 334 30.52 -8.85 3.55
CA GLY A 334 31.65 -8.36 2.76
C GLY A 334 33.00 -8.94 3.20
N LEU A 335 33.28 -8.93 4.50
CA LEU A 335 34.51 -9.45 5.10
C LEU A 335 34.65 -10.96 4.89
N CYS A 336 33.57 -11.72 5.06
CA CYS A 336 33.51 -13.15 4.73
C CYS A 336 33.80 -13.39 3.25
N SER A 337 33.22 -12.59 2.36
CA SER A 337 33.46 -12.68 0.91
C SER A 337 34.92 -12.36 0.53
N CYS A 338 35.59 -11.51 1.31
CA CYS A 338 37.01 -11.20 1.17
C CYS A 338 37.95 -12.18 1.89
N ARG A 339 37.44 -13.30 2.44
CA ARG A 339 38.19 -14.28 3.26
C ARG A 339 38.84 -13.69 4.53
N ARG A 340 38.33 -12.56 5.05
CA ARG A 340 38.78 -11.90 6.28
C ARG A 340 37.94 -12.32 7.49
N ILE A 341 37.76 -13.63 7.69
CA ILE A 341 36.80 -14.20 8.65
C ILE A 341 37.08 -13.78 10.11
N ASN A 342 38.36 -13.61 10.49
CA ASN A 342 38.71 -13.21 11.86
C ASN A 342 38.28 -11.78 12.23
N GLN A 343 37.92 -10.96 11.24
CA GLN A 343 37.44 -9.59 11.43
C GLN A 343 35.93 -9.45 11.23
N ALA A 344 35.28 -10.49 10.68
CA ALA A 344 33.83 -10.56 10.53
C ALA A 344 33.17 -10.94 11.87
#